data_AF-A0A397SVL8-F1
#
_entry.id   AF-A0A397SVL8-F1
#
_cell.length_a   1.000
_cell.length_b   1.000
_cell.length_c   1.000
_cell.angle_alpha   90.00
_cell.angle_beta   90.00
_cell.angle_gamma   90.00
#
_symmetry.space_group_name_H-M   'P 1'
#
loop_
_entity.id
_entity.type
_entity.pdbx_description
1 polymer ?
#
loop_
_entity_poly.entity_id
_entity_poly.type
_entity_poly.pdbx_seq_one_letter_code
_entity_poly.pdbx_strand_id
1 'polypeptide(L)'
;MTQENNTKSTSSAIEKTNNDLQDIQVPFPVKINFNRIYYYNQLNRRVQRPTNAFVIFIRELVQEFERNNISFTMREVSAFAREKWRNSPIKIKQDYINCSCDIDDFKAYINKPPIYRIIKF
;
A
#
# COMPACT_ATOMS: atom_id res chain seq x y z
N MET A 1 -60.50 -18.78 13.11
CA MET A 1 -60.15 -17.36 12.92
C MET A 1 -58.63 -17.29 13.04
N THR A 2 -57.83 -17.56 11.99
CA THR A 2 -57.94 -17.12 10.58
C THR A 2 -57.76 -15.60 10.51
N GLN A 3 -56.88 -14.94 9.75
CA GLN A 3 -55.73 -15.23 8.87
C GLN A 3 -55.31 -13.85 8.27
N GLU A 4 -54.26 -13.79 7.44
CA GLU A 4 -53.87 -12.70 6.50
C GLU A 4 -53.19 -11.43 7.06
N ASN A 5 -52.28 -10.73 6.34
CA ASN A 5 -51.20 -11.21 5.44
C ASN A 5 -50.16 -10.10 5.06
N ASN A 6 -48.88 -10.47 4.84
CA ASN A 6 -47.86 -9.76 4.00
C ASN A 6 -47.36 -8.34 4.44
N THR A 7 -46.21 -7.76 4.00
CA THR A 7 -45.35 -7.94 2.80
C THR A 7 -43.82 -7.76 3.01
N LYS A 8 -43.05 -8.45 2.16
CA LYS A 8 -41.60 -8.38 1.82
C LYS A 8 -40.87 -7.02 1.77
N SER A 9 -39.54 -7.10 2.03
CA SER A 9 -38.41 -6.34 1.42
C SER A 9 -38.40 -4.80 1.54
N THR A 10 -37.26 -4.08 1.55
CA THR A 10 -35.87 -4.32 1.12
C THR A 10 -34.85 -3.66 2.07
N SER A 11 -33.67 -4.26 2.23
CA SER A 11 -32.41 -3.60 1.84
C SER A 11 -31.27 -4.62 1.88
N SER A 12 -30.76 -4.98 0.70
CA SER A 12 -29.57 -5.81 0.56
C SER A 12 -28.33 -5.02 0.96
N ALA A 13 -27.88 -5.15 2.20
CA ALA A 13 -26.51 -4.83 2.59
C ALA A 13 -25.58 -5.96 2.12
N ILE A 14 -25.36 -5.95 0.82
CA ILE A 14 -24.49 -6.81 -0.02
C ILE A 14 -23.35 -7.48 0.78
N GLU A 15 -23.52 -8.75 1.14
CA GLU A 15 -22.43 -9.66 1.51
C GLU A 15 -21.67 -10.10 0.24
N LYS A 16 -20.99 -9.14 -0.37
CA LYS A 16 -19.83 -9.35 -1.25
C LYS A 16 -18.67 -8.62 -0.55
N THR A 17 -17.44 -9.09 -0.47
CA THR A 17 -16.65 -9.72 -1.54
C THR A 17 -15.48 -10.55 -0.97
N ASN A 18 -15.70 -11.75 -0.41
CA ASN A 18 -14.56 -12.64 -0.10
C ASN A 18 -13.97 -13.31 -1.36
N ASN A 19 -14.73 -13.34 -2.46
CA ASN A 19 -14.31 -13.97 -3.72
C ASN A 19 -13.64 -12.97 -4.69
N ASP A 20 -14.08 -11.71 -4.75
CA ASP A 20 -13.59 -10.73 -5.73
C ASP A 20 -12.11 -10.36 -5.53
N LEU A 21 -11.50 -10.70 -4.38
CA LEU A 21 -10.06 -10.56 -4.13
C LEU A 21 -9.20 -11.66 -4.81
N GLN A 22 -9.80 -12.80 -5.20
CA GLN A 22 -9.07 -13.93 -5.82
C GLN A 22 -8.80 -13.69 -7.31
N ASP A 23 -9.74 -13.07 -8.02
CA ASP A 23 -9.65 -12.81 -9.48
C ASP A 23 -8.91 -11.52 -9.84
N ILE A 24 -8.32 -10.81 -8.87
CA ILE A 24 -7.61 -9.57 -9.15
C ILE A 24 -6.28 -9.84 -9.86
N GLN A 25 -6.22 -9.48 -11.14
CA GLN A 25 -4.98 -9.35 -11.90
C GLN A 25 -4.17 -8.11 -11.46
N VAL A 26 -3.72 -8.07 -10.19
CA VAL A 26 -2.69 -7.12 -9.78
C VAL A 26 -1.37 -7.52 -10.44
N PRO A 27 -0.68 -6.62 -11.16
CA PRO A 27 0.66 -6.92 -11.68
C PRO A 27 1.59 -7.24 -10.50
N PHE A 28 2.11 -8.48 -10.47
CA PHE A 28 3.04 -8.93 -9.45
C PHE A 28 4.43 -9.22 -10.06
N PRO A 29 5.53 -8.69 -9.50
CA PRO A 29 5.60 -7.80 -8.34
C PRO A 29 4.99 -6.43 -8.65
N VAL A 30 4.35 -5.81 -7.64
CA VAL A 30 3.86 -4.43 -7.79
C VAL A 30 5.06 -3.51 -8.02
N LYS A 31 4.95 -2.62 -9.01
CA LYS A 31 6.05 -1.75 -9.45
C LYS A 31 6.26 -0.59 -8.49
N ILE A 32 7.38 -0.64 -7.75
CA ILE A 32 7.81 0.41 -6.82
C ILE A 32 7.91 1.78 -7.50
N ASN A 33 7.38 2.82 -6.86
CA ASN A 33 7.49 4.21 -7.32
C ASN A 33 7.99 5.14 -6.19
N PHE A 34 9.31 5.37 -6.14
CA PHE A 34 9.98 6.23 -5.15
C PHE A 34 9.35 7.62 -4.98
N ASN A 35 9.08 8.31 -6.09
CA ASN A 35 8.50 9.66 -6.07
C ASN A 35 7.12 9.70 -5.40
N ARG A 36 6.38 8.59 -5.44
CA ARG A 36 5.10 8.47 -4.73
C ARG A 36 5.27 8.13 -3.27
N ILE A 37 6.26 7.31 -2.92
CA ILE A 37 6.48 6.84 -1.54
C ILE A 37 6.89 8.00 -0.62
N TYR A 38 7.66 8.96 -1.15
CA TYR A 38 8.12 10.13 -0.42
C TYR A 38 7.10 11.29 -0.46
N TYR A 39 5.95 11.14 0.21
CA TYR A 39 4.96 12.22 0.32
C TYR A 39 5.24 13.15 1.50
N TYR A 40 5.33 14.45 1.24
CA TYR A 40 5.41 15.48 2.27
C TYR A 40 4.01 15.72 2.85
N ASN A 41 3.77 15.31 4.09
CA ASN A 41 2.53 15.64 4.77
C ASN A 41 2.58 17.13 5.19
N GLN A 42 1.90 17.97 4.40
CA GLN A 42 1.84 19.42 4.62
C GLN A 42 1.24 19.80 5.97
N LEU A 43 0.23 19.06 6.45
CA LEU A 43 -0.45 19.33 7.72
C LEU A 43 0.48 19.13 8.92
N ASN A 44 1.30 18.08 8.89
CA ASN A 44 2.23 17.74 9.96
C ASN A 44 3.63 18.36 9.79
N ARG A 45 3.90 19.07 8.68
CA ARG A 45 5.23 19.55 8.23
C ARG A 45 6.34 18.49 8.35
N ARG A 46 5.98 17.22 8.20
CA ARG A 46 6.84 16.05 8.43
C ARG A 46 6.72 15.09 7.25
N VAL A 47 7.86 14.58 6.79
CA VAL A 47 7.90 13.46 5.84
C VAL A 47 7.33 12.23 6.54
N GLN A 48 6.19 11.74 6.08
CA GLN A 48 5.53 10.58 6.68
C GLN A 48 6.04 9.32 5.99
N ARG A 49 7.02 8.66 6.62
CA ARG A 49 7.67 7.47 6.07
C ARG A 49 6.80 6.21 6.20
N PRO A 50 6.82 5.30 5.20
CA PRO A 50 6.67 3.88 5.51
C PRO A 50 7.93 3.41 6.26
N THR A 51 7.76 2.78 7.42
CA THR A 51 8.87 2.44 8.33
C THR A 51 9.68 1.21 7.89
N ASN A 52 9.21 0.46 6.89
CA ASN A 52 9.76 -0.84 6.49
C ASN A 52 9.30 -1.19 5.06
N ALA A 53 10.13 -1.93 4.32
CA ALA A 53 9.82 -2.63 3.07
C ALA A 53 8.38 -3.20 2.97
N PHE A 54 7.87 -3.85 4.03
CA PHE A 54 6.52 -4.42 4.05
C PHE A 54 5.41 -3.34 4.02
N VAL A 55 5.65 -2.17 4.62
CA VAL A 55 4.71 -1.03 4.58
C VAL A 55 4.73 -0.39 3.19
N ILE A 56 5.89 -0.34 2.53
CA ILE A 56 6.00 0.06 1.12
C ILE A 56 5.19 -0.90 0.24
N PHE A 57 5.36 -2.22 0.43
CA PHE A 57 4.60 -3.23 -0.30
C PHE A 57 3.08 -3.10 -0.14
N ILE A 58 2.58 -2.95 1.09
CA ILE A 58 1.15 -2.68 1.35
C ILE A 58 0.70 -1.42 0.59
N ARG A 59 1.49 -0.34 0.62
CA ARG A 59 1.10 0.95 0.04
C ARG A 59 1.02 0.92 -1.49
N GLU A 60 1.92 0.20 -2.15
CA GLU A 60 1.83 0.03 -3.60
C GLU A 60 0.68 -0.92 -3.97
N LEU A 61 0.39 -1.94 -3.15
CA LEU A 61 -0.75 -2.84 -3.32
C LEU A 61 -2.11 -2.12 -3.18
N VAL A 62 -2.24 -1.20 -2.20
CA VAL A 62 -3.39 -0.28 -2.07
C VAL A 62 -3.56 0.55 -3.34
N GLN A 63 -2.49 1.14 -3.88
CA GLN A 63 -2.58 1.93 -5.12
C GLN A 63 -3.00 1.12 -6.33
N GLU A 64 -2.57 -0.14 -6.47
CA GLU A 64 -3.05 -0.98 -7.57
C GLU A 64 -4.53 -1.35 -7.38
N PHE A 65 -5.01 -1.58 -6.15
CA PHE A 65 -6.43 -1.77 -5.89
C PHE A 65 -7.25 -0.51 -6.26
N GLU A 66 -6.79 0.68 -5.84
CA GLU A 66 -7.40 1.97 -6.20
C GLU A 66 -7.46 2.18 -7.72
N ARG A 67 -6.35 1.93 -8.45
CA ARG A 67 -6.30 2.06 -9.92
C ARG A 67 -7.24 1.14 -10.66
N ASN A 68 -7.49 -0.05 -10.11
CA ASN A 68 -8.41 -1.03 -10.69
C ASN A 68 -9.86 -0.86 -10.19
N ASN A 69 -10.17 0.24 -9.47
CA ASN A 69 -11.48 0.55 -8.88
C ASN A 69 -12.02 -0.56 -7.94
N ILE A 70 -11.12 -1.21 -7.22
CA ILE A 70 -11.43 -2.33 -6.35
C ILE A 70 -11.83 -1.77 -4.98
N SER A 71 -13.00 -2.18 -4.48
CA SER A 71 -13.40 -1.89 -3.10
C SER A 71 -12.63 -2.79 -2.15
N PHE A 72 -12.02 -2.22 -1.11
CA PHE A 72 -11.29 -2.96 -0.09
C PHE A 72 -11.40 -2.28 1.27
N THR A 73 -11.33 -3.08 2.34
CA THR A 73 -10.99 -2.60 3.68
C THR A 73 -9.50 -2.76 3.93
N MET A 74 -8.94 -1.89 4.78
CA MET A 74 -7.53 -1.99 5.17
C MET A 74 -7.19 -3.32 5.88
N ARG A 75 -8.19 -3.97 6.48
CA ARG A 75 -8.05 -5.30 7.12
C ARG A 75 -7.80 -6.39 6.08
N GLU A 76 -8.57 -6.39 4.99
CA GLU A 76 -8.42 -7.34 3.88
C GLU A 76 -7.09 -7.15 3.16
N VAL A 77 -6.75 -5.90 2.79
CA VAL A 77 -5.44 -5.53 2.24
C VAL A 77 -4.31 -6.06 3.12
N SER A 78 -4.39 -5.85 4.43
CA SER A 78 -3.36 -6.30 5.37
C SER A 78 -3.28 -7.82 5.54
N ALA A 79 -4.36 -8.55 5.27
CA ALA A 79 -4.35 -10.02 5.25
C ALA A 79 -3.72 -10.54 3.95
N PHE A 80 -4.25 -10.09 2.80
CA PHE A 80 -3.76 -10.42 1.46
C PHE A 80 -2.27 -10.08 1.28
N ALA A 81 -1.85 -8.89 1.73
CA ALA A 81 -0.46 -8.47 1.66
C ALA A 81 0.46 -9.34 2.54
N ARG A 82 0.02 -9.81 3.72
CA ARG A 82 0.81 -10.74 4.54
C ARG A 82 1.03 -12.07 3.84
N GLU A 83 0.00 -12.61 3.21
CA GLU A 83 0.08 -13.86 2.46
C GLU A 83 0.98 -13.72 1.22
N LYS A 84 0.70 -12.73 0.36
CA LYS A 84 1.51 -12.45 -0.84
C LYS A 84 2.96 -12.16 -0.46
N TRP A 85 3.23 -11.36 0.57
CA TRP A 85 4.59 -11.07 1.03
C TRP A 85 5.29 -12.33 1.54
N ARG A 86 4.65 -13.16 2.37
CA ARG A 86 5.22 -14.44 2.84
C ARG A 86 5.66 -15.29 1.64
N ASN A 87 4.79 -15.45 0.66
CA ASN A 87 5.00 -16.28 -0.53
C ASN A 87 5.85 -15.60 -1.63
N SER A 88 6.24 -14.33 -1.46
CA SER A 88 7.05 -13.59 -2.44
C SER A 88 8.48 -14.12 -2.56
N PRO A 89 9.07 -14.18 -3.77
CA PRO A 89 10.48 -14.50 -3.95
C PRO A 89 11.41 -13.56 -3.17
N ILE A 90 12.57 -14.07 -2.75
CA ILE A 90 13.57 -13.30 -1.98
C ILE A 90 13.99 -12.04 -2.73
N LYS A 91 14.19 -12.13 -4.05
CA LYS A 91 14.55 -10.97 -4.89
C LYS A 91 13.55 -9.81 -4.75
N ILE A 92 12.24 -10.11 -4.80
CA ILE A 92 11.20 -9.08 -4.65
C ILE A 92 11.28 -8.43 -3.27
N LYS A 93 11.42 -9.24 -2.22
CA LYS A 93 11.62 -8.72 -0.85
C LYS A 93 12.84 -7.80 -0.77
N GLN A 94 13.94 -8.18 -1.44
CA GLN A 94 15.15 -7.38 -1.50
C GLN A 94 14.96 -6.05 -2.24
N ASP A 95 14.22 -6.01 -3.34
CA ASP A 95 13.92 -4.77 -4.07
C ASP A 95 13.17 -3.77 -3.18
N TYR A 96 12.20 -4.25 -2.37
CA TYR A 96 11.49 -3.43 -1.38
C TYR A 96 12.35 -3.03 -0.17
N ILE A 97 13.32 -3.87 0.24
CA ILE A 97 14.30 -3.54 1.30
C ILE A 97 15.26 -2.45 0.82
N ASN A 98 15.84 -2.59 -0.37
CA ASN A 98 16.70 -1.59 -0.99
C ASN A 98 15.98 -0.25 -1.10
N CYS A 99 14.73 -0.27 -1.58
CA CYS A 99 13.87 0.92 -1.62
C CYS A 99 13.69 1.58 -0.24
N SER A 100 13.52 0.78 0.83
CA SER A 100 13.44 1.30 2.20
C SER A 100 14.76 1.96 2.65
N CYS A 101 15.91 1.39 2.27
CA CYS A 101 17.23 1.96 2.56
C CYS A 101 17.45 3.28 1.81
N ASP A 102 17.20 3.30 0.49
CA ASP A 102 17.34 4.49 -0.36
C ASP A 102 16.48 5.66 0.16
N ILE A 103 15.30 5.38 0.71
CA ILE A 103 14.42 6.38 1.35
C ILE A 103 15.03 6.95 2.63
N ASP A 104 15.63 6.12 3.49
CA ASP A 104 16.30 6.58 4.71
C ASP A 104 17.61 7.34 4.39
N ASP A 105 18.36 6.94 3.36
CA ASP A 105 19.57 7.63 2.87
C ASP A 105 19.22 9.00 2.25
N PHE A 106 18.21 9.05 1.38
CA PHE A 106 17.72 10.32 0.81
C PHE A 106 17.19 11.26 1.90
N LYS A 107 16.56 10.71 2.94
CA LYS A 107 16.16 11.47 4.13
C LYS A 107 17.38 11.98 4.91
N ALA A 108 18.42 11.18 5.10
CA ALA A 108 19.66 11.63 5.75
C ALA A 108 20.29 12.80 4.97
N TYR A 109 20.35 12.67 3.64
CA TYR A 109 20.81 13.73 2.74
C TYR A 109 20.00 15.03 2.86
N ILE A 110 18.67 14.98 2.88
CA ILE A 110 17.83 16.20 3.02
C ILE A 110 18.04 16.88 4.38
N ASN A 111 18.11 16.10 5.47
CA ASN A 111 18.19 16.68 6.82
C ASN A 111 19.60 17.14 7.20
N LYS A 112 20.63 16.57 6.58
CA LYS A 112 22.03 16.95 6.79
C LYS A 112 22.81 16.77 5.49
N PRO A 113 22.64 17.69 4.51
CA PRO A 113 23.31 17.58 3.23
C PRO A 113 24.84 17.60 3.44
N PRO A 114 25.59 16.72 2.76
CA PRO A 114 27.05 16.73 2.84
C PRO A 114 27.60 18.09 2.41
N ILE A 115 28.30 18.76 3.32
CA ILE A 115 28.91 20.06 3.07
C ILE A 115 30.19 19.84 2.26
N TYR A 116 30.03 19.73 0.94
CA TYR A 116 31.15 19.71 0.01
C TYR A 116 31.84 21.08 0.03
N ARG A 117 32.98 21.17 0.72
CA ARG A 117 33.91 22.28 0.52
C ARG A 117 34.54 22.10 -0.86
N ILE A 118 34.05 22.84 -1.85
CA ILE A 118 34.72 22.98 -3.14
C ILE A 118 36.05 23.68 -2.86
N ILE A 119 37.13 22.89 -2.83
CA ILE A 119 38.49 23.43 -2.82
C ILE A 119 38.70 24.04 -4.21
N LYS A 120 38.68 25.37 -4.28
CA LYS A 120 39.18 26.08 -5.45
C LYS A 120 40.70 25.94 -5.44
N PHE A 121 41.23 25.30 -6.48
CA PHE A 121 42.63 25.41 -6.89
C PHE A 121 42.84 26.74 -7.63
#